data_AF-A0A0M4GT70-F1
#
_entry.id   AF-A0A0M4GT70-F1
#
_cell.length_a   1.000
_cell.length_b   1.000
_cell.length_c   1.000
_cell.angle_alpha   90.00
_cell.angle_beta   90.00
_cell.angle_gamma   90.00
#
_symmetry.space_group_name_H-M   'P 1'
#
loop_
_entity.id
_entity.type
_entity.pdbx_description
1 polymer ?
#
loop_
_entity_poly.entity_id
_entity_poly.type
_entity_poly.pdbx_seq_one_letter_code
_entity_poly.pdbx_strand_id
1 'polypeptide(L)'
;MNDHLVKNNIEVYAYQTAKEGKAYCGDSYYFVATDDYFVCVLADGLGSGEYAYEASNAVVVAVEQNHHEDVETLMKFCNDALINKRGAAVSVLKVYFHAREFVYSCVGNIRFFLYSSKGKLTYPLPVTGYLSGKRQTYHTQRFSYDPHSKFLIFSDGYEFQGVKGMLKGLFPVAMIAEEIKRKYTNKTDDATFIIGSLH
;
A
#
# COMPACT_ATOMS: atom_id res chain seq x y z
N MET A 1 -12.89 4.91 -5.93
CA MET A 1 -11.97 5.18 -7.05
C MET A 1 -11.27 3.88 -7.39
N ASN A 2 -11.04 3.61 -8.68
CA ASN A 2 -10.48 2.34 -9.13
C ASN A 2 -9.39 2.64 -10.15
N ASP A 3 -8.17 2.16 -9.89
CA ASP A 3 -7.05 2.33 -10.80
C ASP A 3 -6.50 0.96 -11.20
N HIS A 4 -6.15 0.80 -12.47
CA HIS A 4 -5.59 -0.44 -13.02
C HIS A 4 -4.41 -0.11 -13.92
N LEU A 5 -3.23 -0.60 -13.55
CA LEU A 5 -2.00 -0.43 -14.28
C LEU A 5 -1.49 -1.79 -14.76
N VAL A 6 -1.18 -1.88 -16.05
CA VAL A 6 -0.61 -3.06 -16.69
C VAL A 6 0.69 -2.68 -17.38
N LYS A 7 1.78 -3.30 -16.98
CA LYS A 7 3.13 -3.18 -17.57
C LYS A 7 3.73 -4.57 -17.75
N ASN A 8 4.82 -4.67 -18.50
CA ASN A 8 5.48 -5.94 -18.77
C ASN A 8 5.89 -6.67 -17.48
N ASN A 9 6.43 -5.93 -16.50
CA ASN A 9 6.96 -6.50 -15.25
C ASN A 9 5.93 -6.58 -14.11
N ILE A 10 4.78 -5.90 -14.24
CA ILE A 10 3.82 -5.78 -13.14
C ILE A 10 2.40 -5.46 -13.63
N GLU A 11 1.41 -6.08 -13.01
CA GLU A 11 0.00 -5.68 -13.05
C GLU A 11 -0.43 -5.23 -11.65
N VAL A 12 -1.12 -4.10 -11.51
CA VAL A 12 -1.59 -3.56 -10.23
C VAL A 12 -3.02 -3.04 -10.36
N TYR A 13 -3.87 -3.39 -9.40
CA TYR A 13 -5.22 -2.88 -9.26
C TYR A 13 -5.39 -2.27 -7.87
N ALA A 14 -5.96 -1.07 -7.78
CA ALA A 14 -6.31 -0.42 -6.54
C ALA A 14 -7.80 -0.08 -6.49
N TYR A 15 -8.36 -0.14 -5.30
CA TYR A 15 -9.74 0.25 -5.04
C TYR A 15 -9.83 0.95 -3.70
N GLN A 16 -10.57 2.06 -3.69
CA GLN A 16 -10.79 2.88 -2.51
C GLN A 16 -12.27 3.24 -2.38
N THR A 17 -12.78 3.14 -1.15
CA THR A 17 -14.12 3.55 -0.73
C THR A 17 -14.05 4.46 0.48
N ALA A 18 -14.76 5.59 0.43
CA ALA A 18 -14.91 6.46 1.58
C ALA A 18 -15.97 5.92 2.55
N LYS A 19 -15.79 6.21 3.84
CA LYS A 19 -16.78 5.95 4.89
C LYS A 19 -18.15 6.52 4.53
N GLU A 20 -19.22 5.79 4.84
CA GLU A 20 -20.58 6.19 4.49
C GLU A 20 -20.93 7.58 5.08
N GLY A 21 -21.44 8.47 4.23
CA GLY A 21 -21.78 9.84 4.59
C GLY A 21 -20.60 10.82 4.69
N LYS A 22 -19.37 10.41 4.34
CA LYS A 22 -18.20 11.31 4.22
C LYS A 22 -17.95 11.71 2.78
N ALA A 23 -17.61 13.00 2.58
CA ALA A 23 -17.25 13.53 1.26
C ALA A 23 -15.80 13.20 0.87
N TYR A 24 -14.93 12.95 1.85
CA TYR A 24 -13.51 12.66 1.66
C TYR A 24 -13.17 11.32 2.31
N CYS A 25 -12.34 10.54 1.62
CA CYS A 25 -11.73 9.33 2.16
C CYS A 25 -10.48 9.71 2.95
N GLY A 26 -10.36 9.25 4.20
CA GLY A 26 -9.17 9.42 5.03
C GLY A 26 -7.94 8.66 4.50
N ASP A 27 -8.15 7.65 3.67
CA ASP A 27 -7.07 6.95 2.97
C ASP A 27 -6.64 7.70 1.71
N SER A 28 -5.36 7.62 1.36
CA SER A 28 -4.82 8.03 0.06
C SER A 28 -3.77 7.03 -0.41
N TYR A 29 -3.67 6.81 -1.71
CA TYR A 29 -2.67 5.95 -2.31
C TYR A 29 -2.07 6.55 -3.58
N TYR A 30 -0.88 6.07 -3.93
CA TYR A 30 -0.24 6.38 -5.21
C TYR A 30 0.66 5.23 -5.60
N PHE A 31 0.76 4.99 -6.90
CA PHE A 31 1.74 4.07 -7.43
C PHE A 31 2.19 4.49 -8.83
N VAL A 32 3.43 4.11 -9.16
CA VAL A 32 4.01 4.30 -10.49
C VAL A 32 4.93 3.15 -10.83
N ALA A 33 4.93 2.74 -12.09
CA ALA A 33 5.85 1.76 -12.65
C ALA A 33 6.68 2.40 -13.77
N THR A 34 7.99 2.27 -13.66
CA THR A 34 8.97 2.54 -14.71
C THR A 34 9.40 1.22 -15.36
N ASP A 35 10.37 1.25 -16.27
CA ASP A 35 10.96 0.02 -16.81
C ASP A 35 11.85 -0.69 -15.78
N ASP A 36 12.40 0.04 -14.79
CA ASP A 36 13.38 -0.48 -13.82
C ASP A 36 12.78 -0.84 -12.46
N TYR A 37 11.78 -0.09 -12.02
CA TYR A 37 11.16 -0.26 -10.71
C TYR A 37 9.69 0.14 -10.67
N PHE A 38 9.01 -0.35 -9.64
CA PHE A 38 7.68 0.07 -9.22
C PHE A 38 7.75 0.64 -7.81
N VAL A 39 7.00 1.71 -7.53
CA VAL A 39 6.76 2.17 -6.15
C VAL A 39 5.27 2.31 -5.91
N CYS A 40 4.87 2.03 -4.68
CA CYS A 40 3.52 2.20 -4.19
C CYS A 40 3.55 2.72 -2.76
N VAL A 41 2.66 3.65 -2.46
CA VAL A 41 2.38 4.12 -1.10
C VAL A 41 0.89 3.96 -0.82
N LEU A 42 0.58 3.53 0.39
CA LEU A 42 -0.76 3.65 0.98
C LEU A 42 -0.61 4.39 2.31
N ALA A 43 -1.48 5.36 2.54
CA ALA A 43 -1.54 6.12 3.77
C ALA A 43 -2.99 6.18 4.28
N ASP A 44 -3.17 5.92 5.57
CA ASP A 44 -4.44 6.04 6.30
C ASP A 44 -4.28 7.21 7.29
N GLY A 45 -4.95 8.32 6.98
CA GLY A 45 -4.88 9.55 7.75
C GLY A 45 -5.68 9.44 9.05
N LEU A 46 -5.11 9.91 10.18
CA LEU A 46 -5.77 9.73 11.47
C LEU A 46 -7.16 10.38 11.55
N GLY A 47 -8.15 9.57 11.92
CA GLY A 47 -9.54 9.98 12.08
C GLY A 47 -10.34 9.76 10.80
N SER A 48 -11.18 10.72 10.42
CA SER A 48 -11.93 10.65 9.16
C SER A 48 -12.22 12.05 8.59
N GLY A 49 -12.61 12.09 7.32
CA GLY A 49 -12.97 13.30 6.60
C GLY A 49 -11.77 14.14 6.14
N GLU A 50 -12.01 15.42 5.91
CA GLU A 50 -11.08 16.33 5.22
C GLU A 50 -9.67 16.37 5.83
N TYR A 51 -9.53 16.46 7.15
CA TYR A 51 -8.21 16.51 7.79
C TYR A 51 -7.45 15.17 7.79
N ALA A 52 -8.18 14.04 7.72
CA ALA A 52 -7.55 12.74 7.52
C ALA A 52 -7.03 12.63 6.09
N TYR A 53 -7.86 13.03 5.12
CA TYR A 53 -7.48 13.16 3.72
C TYR A 53 -6.28 14.09 3.52
N GLU A 54 -6.27 15.26 4.16
CA GLU A 54 -5.15 16.22 4.08
C GLU A 54 -3.82 15.56 4.51
N ALA A 55 -3.85 14.77 5.59
CA ALA A 55 -2.68 14.06 6.08
C ALA A 55 -2.24 12.94 5.12
N SER A 56 -3.14 12.05 4.71
CA SER A 56 -2.79 10.94 3.80
C SER A 56 -2.40 11.43 2.40
N ASN A 57 -3.04 12.48 1.89
CA ASN A 57 -2.72 13.07 0.60
C ASN A 57 -1.34 13.76 0.61
N ALA A 58 -0.95 14.41 1.72
CA ALA A 58 0.40 14.98 1.85
C ALA A 58 1.50 13.91 1.74
N VAL A 59 1.25 12.71 2.26
CA VAL A 59 2.14 11.55 2.11
C VAL A 59 2.23 11.12 0.65
N VAL A 60 1.10 11.01 -0.04
CA VAL A 60 1.05 10.67 -1.48
C VAL A 60 1.86 11.66 -2.31
N VAL A 61 1.64 12.97 -2.12
CA VAL A 61 2.37 14.03 -2.85
C VAL A 61 3.88 13.93 -2.61
N ALA A 62 4.30 13.65 -1.38
CA ALA A 62 5.72 13.48 -1.05
C ALA A 62 6.35 12.30 -1.81
N VAL A 63 5.65 11.17 -1.93
CA VAL A 63 6.14 10.00 -2.68
C VAL A 63 6.10 10.24 -4.19
N GLU A 64 5.03 10.85 -4.70
CA GLU A 64 4.90 11.18 -6.13
C GLU A 64 6.05 12.06 -6.61
N GLN A 65 6.44 13.08 -5.84
CA GLN A 65 7.53 13.98 -6.22
C GLN A 65 8.93 13.33 -6.14
N ASN A 66 9.07 12.27 -5.34
CA ASN A 66 10.37 11.70 -4.97
C ASN A 66 10.48 10.19 -5.27
N HIS A 67 9.61 9.63 -6.10
CA HIS A 67 9.44 8.18 -6.29
C HIS A 67 10.73 7.42 -6.70
N HIS A 68 11.73 8.13 -7.20
CA HIS A 68 13.04 7.61 -7.56
C HIS A 68 13.93 7.27 -6.36
N GLU A 69 13.69 7.86 -5.19
CA GLU A 69 14.46 7.67 -3.96
C GLU A 69 14.25 6.29 -3.31
N ASP A 70 15.17 5.90 -2.42
CA ASP A 70 15.02 4.66 -1.66
C ASP A 70 13.88 4.74 -0.62
N VAL A 71 13.42 3.58 -0.16
CA VAL A 71 12.25 3.49 0.74
C VAL A 71 12.48 4.19 2.08
N GLU A 72 13.69 4.17 2.63
CA GLU A 72 13.96 4.84 3.91
C GLU A 72 13.92 6.36 3.74
N THR A 73 14.46 6.87 2.64
CA THR A 73 14.38 8.28 2.26
C THR A 73 12.94 8.71 2.01
N LEU A 74 12.15 7.91 1.28
CA LEU A 74 10.72 8.15 1.09
C LEU A 74 9.97 8.21 2.42
N MET A 75 10.23 7.30 3.36
CA MET A 75 9.61 7.33 4.69
C MET A 75 9.94 8.61 5.47
N LYS A 76 11.15 9.17 5.30
CA LYS A 76 11.53 10.47 5.89
C LYS A 76 10.70 11.60 5.29
N PHE A 77 10.60 11.68 3.96
CA PHE A 77 9.77 12.67 3.28
C PHE A 77 8.29 12.57 3.65
N CYS A 78 7.75 11.36 3.74
CA CYS A 78 6.38 11.13 4.22
C CYS A 78 6.18 11.68 5.64
N ASN A 79 7.14 11.44 6.53
CA ASN A 79 7.04 11.91 7.91
C ASN A 79 7.15 13.44 8.01
N ASP A 80 8.10 14.05 7.28
CA ASP A 80 8.28 15.51 7.25
C ASP A 80 7.03 16.21 6.68
N ALA A 81 6.39 15.62 5.66
CA ALA A 81 5.14 16.13 5.10
C ALA A 81 3.99 16.18 6.11
N LEU A 82 4.07 15.42 7.20
CA LEU A 82 3.05 15.33 8.24
C LEU A 82 3.26 16.28 9.43
N ILE A 83 4.31 17.12 9.40
CA ILE A 83 4.48 18.20 10.39
C ILE A 83 3.24 19.10 10.38
N ASN A 84 2.69 19.34 11.57
CA ASN A 84 1.46 20.13 11.81
C ASN A 84 0.19 19.56 11.15
N LYS A 85 0.17 18.28 10.76
CA LYS A 85 -1.03 17.57 10.31
C LYS A 85 -1.47 16.54 11.34
N ARG A 86 -2.62 15.88 11.11
CA ARG A 86 -3.12 14.84 12.01
C ARG A 86 -2.17 13.65 12.16
N GLY A 87 -1.34 13.39 11.15
CA GLY A 87 -0.52 12.19 11.05
C GLY A 87 -1.26 11.07 10.29
N ALA A 88 -0.52 10.01 9.95
CA ALA A 88 -1.06 8.89 9.18
C ALA A 88 -0.29 7.60 9.47
N ALA A 89 -0.98 6.46 9.39
CA ALA A 89 -0.32 5.19 9.16
C ALA A 89 0.14 5.14 7.69
N VAL A 90 1.37 4.70 7.44
CA VAL A 90 1.98 4.78 6.10
C VAL A 90 2.75 3.51 5.81
N SER A 91 2.55 2.98 4.60
CA SER A 91 3.37 1.93 4.02
C SER A 91 3.97 2.38 2.70
N VAL A 92 5.22 2.04 2.46
CA VAL A 92 5.89 2.26 1.17
C VAL A 92 6.49 0.94 0.71
N LEU A 93 6.11 0.51 -0.49
CA LEU A 93 6.65 -0.63 -1.21
C LEU A 93 7.42 -0.12 -2.43
N LYS A 94 8.67 -0.56 -2.60
CA LYS A 94 9.43 -0.35 -3.84
C LYS A 94 9.97 -1.66 -4.36
N VAL A 95 9.67 -1.99 -5.61
CA VAL A 95 10.08 -3.23 -6.29
C VAL A 95 11.12 -2.88 -7.34
N TYR A 96 12.26 -3.56 -7.33
CA TYR A 96 13.34 -3.44 -8.29
C TYR A 96 13.32 -4.64 -9.22
N PHE A 97 12.95 -4.44 -10.49
CA PHE A 97 12.66 -5.55 -11.41
C PHE A 97 13.91 -6.34 -11.80
N HIS A 98 15.03 -5.65 -12.09
CA HIS A 98 16.28 -6.31 -12.47
C HIS A 98 16.84 -7.23 -11.37
N ALA A 99 16.80 -6.77 -10.11
CA ALA A 99 17.29 -7.54 -8.97
C ALA A 99 16.28 -8.61 -8.49
N ARG A 100 15.02 -8.53 -8.93
CA ARG A 100 13.89 -9.30 -8.39
C ARG A 100 13.78 -9.19 -6.88
N GLU A 101 13.88 -7.96 -6.40
CA GLU A 101 13.77 -7.63 -4.99
C GLU A 101 12.69 -6.59 -4.75
N PHE A 102 12.11 -6.60 -3.57
CA PHE A 102 11.32 -5.50 -3.07
C PHE A 102 11.82 -5.04 -1.70
N VAL A 103 11.64 -3.76 -1.45
CA VAL A 103 11.90 -3.11 -0.18
C VAL A 103 10.58 -2.57 0.34
N TYR A 104 10.34 -2.81 1.62
CA TYR A 104 9.10 -2.42 2.28
C TYR A 104 9.40 -1.78 3.63
N SER A 105 8.65 -0.73 3.95
CA SER A 105 8.64 -0.10 5.27
C SER A 105 7.23 0.32 5.62
N CYS A 106 6.88 0.20 6.89
CA CYS A 106 5.53 0.51 7.36
C CYS A 106 5.55 0.99 8.81
N VAL A 107 4.82 2.08 9.07
CA VAL A 107 4.50 2.56 10.41
C VAL A 107 2.98 2.61 10.53
N GLY A 108 2.42 1.88 11.50
CA GLY A 108 0.99 1.83 11.79
C GLY A 108 0.32 0.51 11.47
N ASN A 109 -0.94 0.60 11.06
CA ASN A 109 -1.90 -0.50 10.92
C ASN A 109 -2.06 -1.03 9.49
N ILE A 110 -1.37 -0.45 8.50
CA ILE A 110 -1.42 -0.92 7.11
C ILE A 110 -0.78 -2.31 7.00
N ARG A 111 -1.48 -3.21 6.31
CA ARG A 111 -1.06 -4.60 6.18
C ARG A 111 -0.51 -4.87 4.79
N PHE A 112 0.56 -5.65 4.73
CA PHE A 112 1.17 -6.13 3.50
C PHE A 112 1.31 -7.65 3.53
N PHE A 113 0.99 -8.29 2.41
CA PHE A 113 1.28 -9.69 2.15
C PHE A 113 1.83 -9.85 0.74
N LEU A 114 2.84 -10.71 0.59
CA LEU A 114 3.28 -11.21 -0.70
C LEU A 114 3.28 -12.73 -0.69
N TYR A 115 2.60 -13.33 -1.66
CA TYR A 115 2.60 -14.77 -1.88
C TYR A 115 3.46 -15.10 -3.09
N SER A 116 4.54 -15.85 -2.86
CA SER A 116 5.41 -16.36 -3.91
C SER A 116 4.75 -17.52 -4.65
N SER A 117 5.04 -17.63 -5.95
CA SER A 117 4.66 -18.78 -6.79
C SER A 117 5.20 -20.13 -6.26
N LYS A 118 6.23 -20.11 -5.41
CA LYS A 118 6.77 -21.29 -4.70
C LYS A 118 6.06 -21.60 -3.39
N GLY A 119 5.04 -20.83 -3.02
CA GLY A 119 4.16 -21.12 -1.90
C GLY A 119 4.51 -20.44 -0.58
N LYS A 120 5.55 -19.60 -0.56
CA LYS A 120 5.95 -18.81 0.62
C LYS A 120 5.09 -17.55 0.75
N LEU A 121 4.58 -17.28 1.95
CA LEU A 121 3.91 -16.03 2.30
C LEU A 121 4.90 -15.15 3.08
N THR A 122 5.12 -13.93 2.60
CA THR A 122 5.96 -12.90 3.24
C THR A 122 5.06 -11.77 3.75
N TYR A 123 5.19 -11.40 5.01
CA TYR A 123 4.38 -10.37 5.67
C TYR A 123 5.22 -9.67 6.76
N PRO A 124 6.01 -8.63 6.39
CA PRO A 124 6.78 -7.83 7.35
C PRO A 124 5.88 -7.25 8.44
N LEU A 125 6.33 -7.30 9.70
CA LEU A 125 5.57 -6.71 10.79
C LEU A 125 5.74 -5.18 10.77
N PRO A 126 4.65 -4.40 10.90
CA PRO A 126 4.75 -2.95 10.91
C PRO A 126 5.37 -2.45 12.23
N VAL A 127 6.01 -1.28 12.17
CA VAL A 127 6.37 -0.52 13.38
C VAL A 127 5.09 0.09 13.96
N THR A 128 4.90 -0.01 15.27
CA THR A 128 3.71 0.55 15.94
C THR A 128 3.71 2.08 15.92
N GLY A 129 2.51 2.67 16.04
CA GLY A 129 2.32 4.13 16.04
C GLY A 129 1.87 4.65 14.68
N TYR A 130 2.23 5.89 14.36
CA TYR A 130 1.89 6.57 13.11
C TYR A 130 2.93 7.66 12.83
N LEU A 131 3.07 8.06 11.57
CA LEU A 131 3.94 9.19 11.20
C LEU A 131 3.28 10.51 11.60
N SER A 132 4.05 11.42 12.19
CA SER A 132 3.54 12.66 12.78
C SER A 132 4.48 13.86 12.63
N GLY A 133 5.57 13.71 11.87
CA GLY A 133 6.66 14.69 11.80
C GLY A 133 7.67 14.58 12.93
N LYS A 134 7.44 13.73 13.94
CA LYS A 134 8.44 13.43 14.97
C LYS A 134 9.48 12.45 14.43
N ARG A 135 10.74 12.57 14.88
CA ARG A 135 11.79 11.61 14.53
C ARG A 135 11.37 10.20 14.96
N GLN A 136 11.53 9.26 14.05
CA GLN A 136 11.16 7.86 14.26
C GLN A 136 12.17 6.96 13.55
N THR A 137 12.46 5.81 14.14
CA THR A 137 13.24 4.76 13.50
C THR A 137 12.31 3.88 12.68
N TYR A 138 12.57 3.78 11.38
CA TYR A 138 11.82 2.90 10.48
C TYR A 138 12.41 1.49 10.51
N HIS A 139 11.56 0.49 10.28
CA HIS A 139 11.99 -0.88 10.05
C HIS A 139 11.84 -1.22 8.57
N THR A 140 12.82 -0.78 7.77
CA THR A 140 12.85 -1.01 6.34
C THR A 140 13.50 -2.36 6.05
N GLN A 141 12.80 -3.24 5.34
CA GLN A 141 13.24 -4.60 5.05
C GLN A 141 13.30 -4.86 3.55
N ARG A 142 14.28 -5.66 3.11
CA ARG A 142 14.49 -6.06 1.72
C ARG A 142 14.30 -7.56 1.57
N PHE A 143 13.63 -7.98 0.51
CA PHE A 143 13.33 -9.38 0.22
C PHE A 143 13.43 -9.65 -1.28
N SER A 144 13.87 -10.85 -1.65
CA SER A 144 13.71 -11.34 -3.02
C SER A 144 12.27 -11.81 -3.27
N TYR A 145 11.80 -11.73 -4.51
CA TYR A 145 10.53 -12.29 -4.95
C TYR A 145 10.70 -13.25 -6.13
N ASP A 146 9.78 -14.20 -6.27
CA ASP A 146 9.73 -15.11 -7.42
C ASP A 146 8.81 -14.53 -8.51
N PRO A 147 9.07 -14.78 -9.81
CA PRO A 147 8.11 -14.48 -10.87
C PRO A 147 6.70 -15.01 -10.54
N HIS A 148 5.69 -14.24 -10.95
CA HIS A 148 4.28 -14.46 -10.68
C HIS A 148 3.88 -14.39 -9.19
N SER A 149 4.72 -13.77 -8.35
CA SER A 149 4.34 -13.44 -6.97
C SER A 149 3.22 -12.41 -6.98
N LYS A 150 2.23 -12.59 -6.09
CA LYS A 150 1.15 -11.61 -5.90
C LYS A 150 1.28 -10.93 -4.55
N PHE A 151 1.05 -9.64 -4.50
CA PHE A 151 1.01 -8.89 -3.25
C PHE A 151 -0.34 -8.24 -3.01
N LEU A 152 -0.65 -7.97 -1.75
CA LEU A 152 -1.84 -7.25 -1.29
C LEU A 152 -1.43 -6.29 -0.17
N ILE A 153 -1.73 -5.01 -0.36
CA ILE A 153 -1.62 -3.94 0.63
C ILE A 153 -3.03 -3.45 0.95
N PHE A 154 -3.35 -3.21 2.22
CA PHE A 154 -4.66 -2.65 2.59
C PHE A 154 -4.64 -1.92 3.94
N SER A 155 -5.49 -0.89 4.05
CA SER A 155 -5.79 -0.19 5.30
C SER A 155 -6.68 -1.03 6.21
N ASP A 156 -6.86 -0.62 7.46
CA ASP A 156 -7.60 -1.39 8.46
C ASP A 156 -9.13 -1.40 8.24
N GLY A 157 -9.64 -0.59 7.31
CA GLY A 157 -10.99 -0.71 6.76
C GLY A 157 -11.27 -2.04 6.07
N TYR A 158 -10.25 -2.86 5.79
CA TYR A 158 -10.41 -4.25 5.36
C TYR A 158 -9.92 -5.25 6.42
N GLU A 159 -10.76 -6.22 6.75
CA GLU A 159 -10.39 -7.38 7.55
C GLU A 159 -10.42 -8.66 6.71
N PHE A 160 -9.32 -8.96 6.02
CA PHE A 160 -9.22 -10.16 5.20
C PHE A 160 -8.96 -11.42 6.02
N GLN A 161 -9.80 -12.42 5.80
CA GLN A 161 -9.61 -13.78 6.28
C GLN A 161 -9.02 -14.65 5.15
N GLY A 162 -7.97 -15.41 5.44
CA GLY A 162 -7.41 -16.37 4.47
C GLY A 162 -6.67 -15.75 3.28
N VAL A 163 -5.94 -14.64 3.48
CA VAL A 163 -5.16 -13.93 2.43
C VAL A 163 -4.30 -14.87 1.58
N LYS A 164 -3.66 -15.89 2.20
CA LYS A 164 -2.89 -16.90 1.47
C LYS A 164 -3.71 -17.61 0.39
N GLY A 165 -4.95 -18.01 0.70
CA GLY A 165 -5.83 -18.70 -0.26
C GLY A 165 -6.23 -17.78 -1.42
N MET A 166 -6.48 -16.51 -1.10
CA MET A 166 -6.81 -15.47 -2.08
C MET A 166 -5.66 -15.23 -3.08
N LEU A 167 -4.42 -15.12 -2.59
CA LEU A 167 -3.24 -14.85 -3.43
C LEU A 167 -2.67 -16.08 -4.13
N LYS A 168 -2.93 -17.30 -3.63
CA LYS A 168 -2.40 -18.55 -4.20
C LYS A 168 -2.93 -18.88 -5.59
N GLY A 169 -4.14 -18.44 -5.92
CA GLY A 169 -4.78 -18.81 -7.19
C GLY A 169 -4.01 -18.35 -8.42
N LEU A 170 -4.26 -19.00 -9.56
CA LEU A 170 -3.81 -18.57 -10.89
C LEU A 170 -4.69 -17.45 -11.47
N PHE A 171 -5.61 -16.90 -10.67
CA PHE A 171 -6.52 -15.86 -11.10
C PHE A 171 -5.76 -14.54 -11.37
N PRO A 172 -6.12 -13.82 -12.45
CA PRO A 172 -5.66 -12.45 -12.66
C PRO A 172 -6.00 -11.55 -11.47
N VAL A 173 -5.16 -10.56 -11.18
CA VAL A 173 -5.37 -9.68 -10.01
C VAL A 173 -6.65 -8.87 -10.12
N ALA A 174 -7.09 -8.53 -11.34
CA ALA A 174 -8.39 -7.89 -11.57
C ALA A 174 -9.57 -8.76 -11.11
N MET A 175 -9.53 -10.09 -11.33
CA MET A 175 -10.58 -10.99 -10.85
C MET A 175 -10.59 -11.09 -9.32
N ILE A 176 -9.41 -11.14 -8.71
CA ILE A 176 -9.28 -11.14 -7.25
C ILE A 176 -9.82 -9.81 -6.68
N ALA A 177 -9.53 -8.67 -7.32
CA ALA A 177 -10.02 -7.36 -6.92
C ALA A 177 -11.56 -7.27 -6.96
N GLU A 178 -12.20 -7.76 -8.03
CA GLU A 178 -13.66 -7.79 -8.10
C GLU A 178 -14.28 -8.71 -7.04
N GLU A 179 -13.64 -9.84 -6.75
CA GLU A 179 -14.09 -10.73 -5.67
C GLU A 179 -13.94 -10.08 -4.29
N ILE A 180 -12.86 -9.33 -4.05
CA ILE A 180 -12.69 -8.53 -2.83
C ILE A 180 -13.83 -7.52 -2.71
N LYS A 181 -14.09 -6.73 -3.76
CA LYS A 181 -15.16 -5.71 -3.77
C LYS A 181 -16.54 -6.31 -3.50
N ARG A 182 -16.83 -7.48 -4.07
CA ARG A 182 -18.10 -8.18 -3.90
C ARG A 182 -18.27 -8.75 -2.49
N LYS A 183 -17.21 -9.30 -1.91
CA LYS A 183 -17.26 -10.02 -0.63
C LYS A 183 -17.10 -9.10 0.58
N TYR A 184 -16.32 -8.04 0.46
CA TYR A 184 -15.97 -7.13 1.55
C TYR A 184 -16.57 -5.75 1.30
N THR A 185 -17.83 -5.58 1.71
CA THR A 185 -18.50 -4.29 1.75
C THR A 185 -18.25 -3.62 3.09
N ASN A 186 -17.30 -2.67 3.14
CA ASN A 186 -17.13 -1.79 4.29
C ASN A 186 -17.91 -0.49 4.07
N LYS A 187 -18.71 -0.10 5.08
CA LYS A 187 -19.43 1.18 5.14
C LYS A 187 -19.04 2.00 6.38
N THR A 188 -18.44 1.36 7.37
CA THR A 188 -18.18 1.93 8.68
C THR A 188 -16.87 2.67 8.76
N ASP A 189 -15.96 2.43 7.81
CA ASP A 189 -14.69 3.14 7.72
C ASP A 189 -14.23 3.40 6.29
N ASP A 190 -13.21 4.24 6.17
CA ASP A 190 -12.43 4.38 4.95
C ASP A 190 -11.69 3.07 4.66
N ALA A 191 -11.67 2.65 3.39
CA ALA A 191 -11.12 1.34 3.03
C ALA A 191 -10.44 1.40 1.67
N THR A 192 -9.16 1.01 1.65
CA THR A 192 -8.34 0.95 0.45
C THR A 192 -7.57 -0.36 0.39
N PHE A 193 -7.55 -0.99 -0.78
CA PHE A 193 -6.62 -2.08 -1.06
C PHE A 193 -5.91 -1.87 -2.39
N ILE A 194 -4.70 -2.41 -2.48
CA ILE A 194 -3.86 -2.46 -3.67
C ILE A 194 -3.37 -3.88 -3.83
N ILE A 195 -3.74 -4.52 -4.94
CA ILE A 195 -3.32 -5.87 -5.28
C ILE A 195 -2.47 -5.83 -6.53
N GLY A 196 -1.37 -6.59 -6.56
CA GLY A 196 -0.54 -6.66 -7.75
C GLY A 196 0.09 -8.01 -7.98
N SER A 197 0.53 -8.22 -9.22
CA SER A 197 1.20 -9.42 -9.72
C SER A 197 2.52 -9.00 -10.35
N LEU A 198 3.62 -9.57 -9.85
CA LEU A 198 4.98 -9.35 -10.35
C LEU A 198 5.28 -10.41 -11.40
N HIS A 199 5.67 -10.02 -12.62
CA HIS A 199 5.93 -10.95 -13.72
C HIS A 199 7.38 -11.44 -13.76
#